data_AF-A0A090R431-F1
#
_entry.id   AF-A0A090R431-F1
#
_cell.length_a   1.000
_cell.length_b   1.000
_cell.length_c   1.000
_cell.angle_alpha   90.00
_cell.angle_beta   90.00
_cell.angle_gamma   90.00
#
_symmetry.space_group_name_H-M   'P 1'
#
loop_
_entity.id
_entity.type
_entity.pdbx_description
1 polymer ?
#
loop_
_entity_poly.entity_id
_entity_poly.type
_entity_poly.pdbx_seq_one_letter_code
_entity_poly.pdbx_strand_id
1 'polypeptide(L)' 'MPIEGNAYSQRHASELALPRSLWDATQRFKHSDAAKQLFGNDFVEHFAASREWEEQECRKHVSDWELNRYFEII' A
#
# COMPACT_ATOMS: atom_id res chain seq x y z
N MET A 1 -24.24 -1.37 -4.01
CA MET A 1 -24.94 -0.13 -3.65
C MET A 1 -23.89 0.94 -3.40
N PRO A 2 -24.10 2.20 -3.84
CA PRO A 2 -23.19 3.28 -3.50
C PRO A 2 -23.14 3.51 -1.98
N ILE A 3 -22.01 4.02 -1.47
CA ILE A 3 -21.93 4.47 -0.08
C ILE A 3 -22.65 5.83 0.00
N GLU A 4 -23.67 5.93 0.85
CA GLU A 4 -24.43 7.16 1.08
C GLU A 4 -23.96 7.84 2.37
N GLY A 5 -23.81 9.17 2.37
CA GLY A 5 -23.40 9.94 3.55
C GLY A 5 -21.90 9.91 3.86
N ASN A 6 -21.53 9.88 5.14
CA ASN A 6 -20.12 9.94 5.59
C ASN A 6 -19.52 8.52 5.72
N ALA A 7 -18.47 8.23 4.95
CA ALA A 7 -17.82 6.91 4.97
C ALA A 7 -17.06 6.61 6.28
N TYR A 8 -16.59 7.62 7.02
CA TYR A 8 -15.87 7.44 8.29
C TYR A 8 -16.77 7.00 9.44
N SER A 9 -18.08 7.31 9.36
CA SER A 9 -19.06 6.92 10.39
C SER A 9 -19.69 5.55 10.13
N GLN A 10 -19.23 4.83 9.11
CA GLN A 10 -19.79 3.56 8.66
C GLN A 10 -18.77 2.44 8.81
N ARG A 11 -19.24 1.25 9.16
CA ARG A 11 -18.42 0.02 9.12
C ARG A 11 -18.56 -0.60 7.74
N HIS A 12 -17.42 -0.79 7.07
CA HIS A 12 -17.37 -1.39 5.74
C HIS A 12 -16.93 -2.86 5.83
N ALA A 13 -17.38 -3.65 4.86
CA ALA A 13 -16.88 -5.01 4.69
C ALA A 13 -15.36 -5.00 4.40
N SER A 14 -14.64 -6.00 4.92
CA SER A 14 -13.18 -6.08 4.79
C SER A 14 -12.73 -6.20 3.33
N GLU A 15 -13.55 -6.79 2.46
CA GLU A 15 -13.29 -6.91 1.02
C GLU A 15 -13.26 -5.57 0.28
N LEU A 16 -13.96 -4.54 0.80
CA LEU A 16 -13.96 -3.19 0.23
C LEU A 16 -12.82 -2.33 0.79
N ALA A 17 -12.06 -2.85 1.75
CA ALA A 17 -10.97 -2.09 2.35
C ALA A 17 -9.82 -1.91 1.35
N LEU A 18 -9.41 -0.65 1.21
CA LEU A 18 -8.21 -0.29 0.47
C LEU A 18 -6.97 -0.85 1.17
N PRO A 19 -5.90 -1.16 0.40
CA PRO A 19 -4.61 -1.51 0.97
C PRO A 19 -4.11 -0.43 1.94
N ARG A 20 -3.50 -0.85 3.06
CA ARG A 20 -3.02 0.06 4.10
C ARG A 20 -1.54 0.41 3.97
N SER A 21 -0.84 -0.29 3.08
CA SER A 21 0.57 -0.09 2.78
C SER A 21 0.80 -0.10 1.28
N LEU A 22 1.90 0.51 0.85
CA LEU A 22 2.32 0.44 -0.54
C LEU A 22 2.67 -1.02 -0.90
N TRP A 23 3.19 -1.81 0.04
CA TRP A 23 3.37 -3.26 -0.11
C TRP A 23 2.08 -3.97 -0.48
N ASP A 24 1.03 -3.81 0.32
CA ASP A 24 -0.27 -4.47 0.08
C ASP A 24 -0.87 -4.04 -1.27
N ALA A 25 -0.75 -2.76 -1.61
CA ALA A 25 -1.23 -2.24 -2.90
C ALA A 25 -0.45 -2.85 -4.07
N THR A 26 0.88 -2.94 -3.93
CA THR A 26 1.78 -3.50 -4.93
C THR A 26 1.53 -4.99 -5.14
N GLN A 27 1.33 -5.76 -4.06
CA GLN A 27 1.00 -7.17 -4.16
C GLN A 27 -0.36 -7.37 -4.86
N ARG A 28 -1.38 -6.56 -4.55
CA ARG A 28 -2.67 -6.63 -5.26
C ARG A 28 -2.53 -6.26 -6.74
N PHE A 29 -1.72 -5.25 -7.06
CA PHE A 29 -1.47 -4.84 -8.44
C PHE A 29 -0.77 -5.94 -9.26
N LYS A 30 0.30 -6.54 -8.71
CA LYS A 30 1.08 -7.62 -9.33
C LYS A 30 0.23 -8.85 -9.69
N HIS A 31 -0.78 -9.14 -8.87
CA HIS A 31 -1.70 -10.27 -9.06
C HIS A 31 -2.99 -9.89 -9.81
N SER A 32 -3.16 -8.64 -10.24
CA SER A 32 -4.38 -8.19 -10.91
C SER A 32 -4.40 -8.62 -12.38
N ASP A 33 -5.36 -9.48 -12.73
CA ASP A 33 -5.59 -9.87 -14.12
C ASP A 33 -6.01 -8.67 -14.98
N ALA A 34 -6.79 -7.75 -14.42
CA ALA A 34 -7.17 -6.51 -15.10
C ALA A 34 -5.94 -5.64 -15.43
N ALA A 35 -4.99 -5.52 -14.49
CA ALA A 35 -3.75 -4.78 -14.74
C ALA A 35 -2.92 -5.45 -15.85
N LYS A 36 -2.81 -6.77 -15.81
CA LYS A 36 -2.08 -7.56 -16.83
C LYS A 36 -2.71 -7.43 -18.21
N GLN A 37 -4.05 -7.40 -18.30
CA GLN A 37 -4.76 -7.21 -19.57
C GLN A 37 -4.59 -5.80 -20.14
N LEU A 38 -4.59 -4.77 -19.28
CA LEU A 38 -4.50 -3.38 -19.71
C LEU A 38 -3.07 -2.95 -20.05
N PHE A 39 -2.09 -3.42 -19.29
CA PHE A 39 -0.72 -2.92 -19.37
C PHE A 39 0.30 -3.96 -19.86
N GLY A 40 -0.08 -5.24 -19.91
CA GLY A 40 0.81 -6.34 -20.23
C GLY A 40 1.57 -6.88 -19.01
N ASN A 41 1.92 -8.17 -19.05
CA ASN A 41 2.60 -8.86 -17.94
C ASN A 41 3.95 -8.22 -17.60
N ASP A 42 4.77 -7.93 -18.61
CA ASP A 42 6.13 -7.43 -18.40
C ASP A 42 6.11 -6.07 -17.69
N PHE A 43 5.19 -5.18 -18.10
CA PHE A 43 5.03 -3.89 -17.44
C PHE A 43 4.60 -4.05 -15.98
N VAL A 44 3.59 -4.89 -15.72
CA VAL A 44 3.07 -5.11 -14.36
C VAL A 44 4.16 -5.66 -13.45
N GLU A 45 4.95 -6.62 -13.92
CA GLU A 45 6.04 -7.22 -13.15
C GLU A 45 7.14 -6.19 -12.85
N HIS A 46 7.62 -5.47 -13.87
CA HIS A 46 8.67 -4.46 -13.69
C HIS A 46 8.22 -3.30 -12.80
N PHE A 47 6.99 -2.82 -12.99
CA PHE A 47 6.45 -1.74 -12.17
C PHE A 47 6.30 -2.18 -10.71
N ALA A 48 5.73 -3.37 -10.47
CA ALA A 48 5.57 -3.91 -9.11
C ALA A 48 6.93 -4.07 -8.41
N ALA A 49 7.93 -4.63 -9.10
CA ALA A 49 9.27 -4.80 -8.54
C ALA A 49 9.90 -3.46 -8.09
N SER A 50 9.69 -2.38 -8.84
CA SER A 50 10.20 -1.06 -8.46
C SER A 50 9.53 -0.50 -7.19
N ARG A 51 8.24 -0.80 -6.97
CA ARG A 51 7.51 -0.39 -5.76
C ARG A 51 7.87 -1.27 -4.55
N GLU A 52 8.13 -2.56 -4.77
CA GLU A 52 8.64 -3.46 -3.73
C GLU A 52 10.01 -3.00 -3.21
N TRP A 53 10.88 -2.53 -4.10
CA TRP A 53 12.17 -1.96 -3.71
C TRP A 53 12.01 -0.67 -2.89
N GLU A 54 11.14 0.24 -3.34
CA GLU A 54 10.85 1.50 -2.65
C GLU A 54 10.31 1.28 -1.22
N GLU A 55 9.38 0.34 -1.04
CA GLU A 55 8.87 -0.04 0.28
C GLU A 55 9.99 -0.61 1.18
N GLN A 56 10.86 -1.46 0.62
CA GLN A 56 11.98 -2.03 1.38
C GLN A 56 12.96 -0.95 1.83
N GLU A 57 13.27 0.02 0.98
CA GLU A 57 14.12 1.16 1.37
C GLU A 57 13.43 2.01 2.43
N CYS A 58 12.14 2.31 2.27
CA CYS A 58 11.36 3.07 3.25
C CYS A 58 11.40 2.41 4.65
N ARG A 59 11.28 1.09 4.72
CA ARG A 59 11.34 0.31 5.98
C ARG A 59 12.72 0.33 6.65
N LYS A 60 13.79 0.61 5.92
CA LYS A 60 15.15 0.73 6.49
C LYS A 60 15.36 2.08 7.16
N HIS A 61 14.59 3.10 6.79
CA HIS A 61 14.68 4.42 7.39
C HIS A 61 13.89 4.44 8.70
N VAL A 62 14.60 4.66 9.81
CA VAL A 62 13.97 5.03 11.08
C VAL A 62 13.34 6.40 10.87
N SER A 63 12.04 6.51 11.15
CA SER A 63 11.34 7.78 11.02
C SER A 63 11.79 8.78 12.08
N ASP A 64 11.75 10.08 11.78
CA ASP A 64 12.10 11.13 12.73
C ASP A 64 11.25 11.06 14.02
N TRP A 65 10.02 10.56 13.93
CA TRP A 65 9.15 10.31 15.08
C TRP A 65 9.69 9.20 16.00
N GLU A 66 10.20 8.10 15.42
CA GLU A 66 10.86 7.04 16.19
C GLU A 66 12.15 7.57 16.81
N LEU A 67 12.94 8.34 16.06
CA LEU A 67 14.17 8.96 16.55
C LEU A 67 13.91 9.86 17.78
N ASN A 68 12.93 10.77 17.68
CA ASN A 68 12.55 11.68 18.77
C ASN A 68 12.05 10.92 20.01
N ARG A 69 11.24 9.85 19.81
CA ARG A 69 10.77 9.02 20.93
C ARG A 69 11.92 8.30 21.66
N TYR A 70 12.97 7.89 20.95
CA TYR A 70 14.12 7.22 21.59
C TYR A 70 15.09 8.20 22.26
N PHE A 71 15.20 9.45 21.78
CA PHE A 71 16.07 10.46 22.38
C PHE A 71 15.44 11.17 23.60
N GLU A 72 14.11 11.19 23.75
CA GLU A 72 13.42 11.70 24.96
C GLU A 72 13.46 10.74 26.17
N ILE A 73 13.98 9.51 25.99
CA ILE A 73 14.04 8.48 27.05
C ILE A 73 15.34 8.55 27.88
N ILE A 74 16.26 9.48 27.58
CA ILE A 74 17.54 9.67 28.32
C ILE A 74 17.49 10.93 29.20
#